data_AF-A0A8C6S8Q2-F1
#
_entry.id   AF-A0A8C6S8Q2-F1
#
_cell.length_a   1.000
_cell.length_b   1.000
_cell.length_c   1.000
_cell.angle_alpha   90.00
_cell.angle_beta   90.00
_cell.angle_gamma   90.00
#
_symmetry.space_group_name_H-M   'P 1'
#
loop_
_entity.id
_entity.type
_entity.pdbx_description
1 polymer ?
#
loop_
_entity_poly.entity_id
_entity_poly.type
_entity_poly.pdbx_seq_one_letter_code
_entity_poly.pdbx_strand_id
1 'polypeptide(L)'
;MACTLEKVLGDARTLLERLKEHDTAAESLIEQSGALNHTVQGMREVGNALPEKYIEDASVIQELSKCKPHALLTQENTQIKELQQENKELWLSLEEHQYALELIMGRYRKQMLQLMMAKKELDTKPVLTMHEDYAKEVQNQVERICEMGQVMRKAVQVDDKHYCSVRERLAQLEIENKELRDLMVISKATVSTSKEDASQPAPITTITETATIEETVKTTAITVFLLFGQNQQFLPL
;
A
#
# COMPACT_ATOMS: atom_id res chain seq x y z
N MET A 1 -55.38 43.48 -90.84
CA MET A 1 -54.73 42.80 -89.69
C MET A 1 -55.66 41.72 -89.21
N ALA A 2 -55.57 40.52 -89.78
CA ALA A 2 -56.42 39.40 -89.38
C ALA A 2 -55.82 38.77 -88.11
N CYS A 3 -56.54 38.89 -87.00
CA CYS A 3 -56.22 38.18 -85.78
C CYS A 3 -56.57 36.71 -86.02
N THR A 4 -55.57 35.84 -86.15
CA THR A 4 -55.81 34.41 -86.25
C THR A 4 -56.04 33.85 -84.86
N LEU A 5 -56.99 32.92 -84.72
CA LEU A 5 -57.34 32.28 -83.46
C LEU A 5 -56.11 31.74 -82.70
N GLU A 6 -55.10 31.29 -83.43
CA GLU A 6 -53.82 30.82 -82.89
C GLU A 6 -53.06 31.88 -82.10
N LYS A 7 -53.09 33.16 -82.51
CA LYS A 7 -52.44 34.25 -81.77
C LYS A 7 -53.15 34.51 -80.44
N VAL A 8 -54.48 34.53 -80.46
CA VAL A 8 -55.28 34.70 -79.24
C VAL A 8 -55.07 33.53 -78.27
N LEU A 9 -54.98 32.30 -78.80
CA LEU A 9 -54.67 31.11 -77.99
C LEU A 9 -53.23 31.14 -77.45
N GLY A 10 -52.27 31.64 -78.22
CA GLY A 10 -50.90 31.87 -77.77
C GLY A 10 -50.84 32.89 -76.63
N ASP A 11 -51.48 34.04 -76.80
CA ASP A 11 -51.53 35.10 -75.80
C ASP A 11 -52.22 34.62 -74.51
N ALA A 12 -53.34 33.89 -74.63
CA ALA A 12 -54.03 33.30 -73.48
C ALA A 12 -53.15 32.28 -72.72
N ARG A 13 -52.34 31.47 -73.41
CA ARG A 13 -51.37 30.56 -72.78
C ARG A 13 -50.28 31.33 -72.04
N THR A 14 -49.73 32.38 -72.65
CA THR A 14 -48.70 33.21 -71.98
C THR A 14 -49.24 33.91 -70.75
N LEU A 15 -50.49 34.38 -70.78
CA LEU A 15 -51.15 34.98 -69.62
C LEU A 15 -51.37 33.95 -68.52
N LEU A 16 -51.77 32.73 -68.88
CA LEU A 16 -51.97 31.65 -67.92
C LEU A 16 -50.65 31.26 -67.23
N GLU A 17 -49.55 31.17 -67.98
CA GLU A 17 -48.24 30.89 -67.39
C GLU A 17 -47.80 32.02 -66.45
N ARG A 18 -47.99 33.28 -66.84
CA ARG A 18 -47.71 34.44 -65.97
C ARG A 18 -48.57 34.44 -64.70
N LEU A 19 -49.85 34.11 -64.81
CA LEU A 19 -50.72 34.00 -63.63
C LEU A 19 -50.24 32.91 -62.68
N LYS A 20 -49.83 31.76 -63.22
CA LYS A 20 -49.30 30.65 -62.42
C LYS A 20 -47.99 31.01 -61.72
N GLU A 21 -47.10 31.74 -62.39
CA GLU A 21 -45.87 32.27 -61.78
C GLU A 21 -46.19 33.28 -60.66
N HIS A 22 -47.18 34.15 -60.87
CA HIS A 22 -47.64 35.09 -59.85
C HIS A 22 -48.27 34.39 -58.64
N ASP A 23 -49.08 33.35 -58.85
CA ASP A 23 -49.66 32.56 -57.76
C ASP A 23 -48.55 31.86 -56.95
N THR A 24 -47.55 31.30 -57.63
CA THR A 24 -46.38 30.69 -56.98
C THR A 24 -45.59 31.71 -56.16
N ALA A 25 -45.40 32.93 -56.70
CA ALA A 25 -44.74 34.01 -55.97
C ALA A 25 -45.56 34.47 -54.75
N ALA A 26 -46.89 34.50 -54.87
CA ALA A 26 -47.79 34.82 -53.76
C ALA A 26 -47.74 33.76 -52.65
N GLU A 27 -47.69 32.46 -53.00
CA GLU A 27 -47.49 31.37 -52.04
C GLU A 27 -46.17 31.53 -51.28
N SER A 28 -45.07 31.86 -51.96
CA SER A 28 -43.78 32.12 -51.31
C SER A 28 -43.83 33.33 -50.37
N LEU A 29 -44.54 34.40 -50.73
CA LEU A 29 -44.74 35.55 -49.85
C LEU A 29 -45.58 35.20 -48.61
N ILE A 30 -46.59 34.33 -48.76
CA ILE A 30 -47.39 33.84 -47.63
C ILE A 30 -46.51 33.03 -46.68
N GLU A 31 -45.64 32.15 -47.20
CA GLU A 31 -44.70 31.39 -46.39
C GLU A 31 -43.71 32.30 -45.65
N GLN A 32 -43.11 33.28 -46.34
CA GLN A 32 -42.21 34.26 -45.72
C GLN A 32 -42.91 35.11 -44.65
N SER A 33 -44.14 35.54 -44.91
CA SER A 33 -44.97 36.27 -43.95
C SER A 33 -45.31 35.40 -42.73
N GLY A 34 -45.63 34.12 -42.95
CA GLY A 34 -45.84 33.15 -41.89
C GLY A 34 -44.61 32.93 -41.03
N ALA A 35 -43.44 32.74 -41.64
CA ALA A 35 -42.17 32.61 -40.94
C ALA A 35 -41.83 33.87 -40.13
N LEU A 36 -41.99 35.06 -40.73
CA LEU A 36 -41.79 36.33 -40.03
C LEU A 36 -42.76 36.47 -38.86
N ASN A 37 -44.04 36.16 -39.05
CA ASN A 37 -45.05 36.23 -38.00
C ASN A 37 -44.72 35.28 -36.83
N HIS A 38 -44.23 34.07 -37.12
CA HIS A 38 -43.74 33.15 -36.09
C HIS A 38 -42.54 33.72 -35.33
N THR A 39 -41.56 34.34 -36.01
CA THR A 39 -40.42 34.97 -35.33
C THR A 39 -40.86 36.16 -34.45
N VAL A 40 -41.77 37.00 -34.94
CA VAL A 40 -42.33 38.13 -34.19
C VAL A 40 -43.15 37.65 -32.99
N GLN A 41 -43.91 36.57 -33.16
CA GLN A 41 -44.65 35.96 -32.07
C GLN A 41 -43.71 35.36 -31.01
N GLY A 42 -42.65 34.67 -31.42
CA GLY A 42 -41.62 34.19 -30.50
C GLY A 42 -40.93 35.34 -29.74
N MET A 43 -40.59 36.43 -30.42
CA MET A 43 -40.04 37.64 -29.78
C MET A 43 -41.04 38.28 -28.80
N ARG A 44 -42.33 38.33 -29.15
CA ARG A 44 -43.39 38.85 -28.28
C ARG A 44 -43.57 37.97 -27.03
N GLU A 45 -43.53 36.65 -27.18
CA GLU A 45 -43.63 35.71 -26.08
C GLU A 45 -42.42 35.80 -25.15
N VAL A 46 -41.20 35.97 -25.68
CA VAL A 46 -40.00 36.23 -24.86
C VAL A 46 -40.13 37.56 -24.11
N GLY A 47 -40.67 38.60 -24.75
CA GLY A 47 -40.94 39.89 -24.10
C GLY A 47 -42.06 39.84 -23.05
N ASN A 48 -43.04 38.96 -23.22
CA ASN A 48 -44.23 38.83 -22.36
C ASN A 48 -44.14 37.69 -21.33
N ALA A 49 -43.17 36.78 -21.43
CA ALA A 49 -42.92 35.70 -20.47
C ALA A 49 -41.98 36.14 -19.33
N LEU A 50 -41.47 37.37 -19.40
CA LEU A 50 -40.74 38.05 -18.33
C LEU A 50 -41.57 39.03 -17.45
N PRO A 51 -42.76 38.68 -16.94
CA PRO A 51 -43.36 39.46 -15.86
C PRO A 51 -43.90 38.53 -14.76
N GLU A 52 -43.06 38.15 -13.81
CA GLU A 52 -43.59 37.68 -12.51
C GLU A 52 -42.54 37.70 -11.39
N LYS A 53 -41.23 37.71 -11.67
CA LYS A 53 -40.20 37.58 -10.62
C LYS A 53 -39.54 38.86 -10.11
N TYR A 54 -39.71 40.01 -10.75
CA TYR A 54 -39.10 41.26 -10.30
C TYR A 54 -40.05 42.44 -10.49
N ILE A 55 -40.80 42.77 -9.43
CA ILE A 55 -41.76 43.89 -9.40
C ILE A 55 -41.01 45.24 -9.44
N GLU A 56 -39.72 45.27 -9.11
CA GLU A 56 -38.88 46.48 -9.13
C GLU A 56 -38.39 46.83 -10.55
N ASP A 57 -38.09 45.82 -11.37
CA ASP A 57 -37.64 45.98 -12.76
C ASP A 57 -38.76 46.43 -13.71
N ALA A 58 -40.04 46.24 -13.36
CA ALA A 58 -41.16 46.69 -14.17
C ALA A 58 -41.19 48.23 -14.32
N SER A 59 -40.75 48.95 -13.29
CA SER A 59 -40.61 50.42 -13.33
C SER A 59 -39.45 50.85 -14.24
N VAL A 60 -38.33 50.12 -14.18
CA VAL A 60 -37.16 50.31 -15.05
C VAL A 60 -37.57 50.04 -16.50
N ILE A 61 -38.23 48.93 -16.80
CA ILE A 61 -38.72 48.57 -18.14
C ILE A 61 -39.70 49.62 -18.69
N GLN A 62 -40.55 50.21 -17.85
CA GLN A 62 -41.44 51.30 -18.26
C GLN A 62 -40.65 52.58 -18.63
N GLU A 63 -39.55 52.89 -17.95
CA GLU A 63 -38.65 53.97 -18.35
C GLU A 63 -37.81 53.63 -19.59
N LEU A 64 -37.36 52.38 -19.72
CA LEU A 64 -36.64 51.89 -20.90
C LEU A 64 -37.53 51.96 -22.16
N SER A 65 -38.85 51.72 -22.02
CA SER A 65 -39.81 51.86 -23.12
C SER A 65 -39.99 53.30 -23.63
N LYS A 66 -39.62 54.30 -22.81
CA LYS A 66 -39.57 55.73 -23.19
C LYS A 66 -38.24 56.13 -23.80
N CYS A 67 -37.18 55.37 -23.56
CA CYS A 67 -35.86 55.61 -24.14
C CYS A 67 -35.79 55.10 -25.58
N LYS A 68 -35.09 55.84 -26.43
CA LYS A 68 -34.81 55.38 -27.80
C LYS A 68 -34.00 54.07 -27.72
N PRO A 69 -34.26 53.08 -28.58
CA PRO A 69 -33.59 51.76 -28.53
C PRO A 69 -32.06 51.85 -28.56
N HIS A 70 -31.50 52.89 -29.19
CA HIS A 70 -30.05 53.14 -29.18
C HIS A 70 -29.51 53.45 -27.77
N ALA A 71 -30.25 54.18 -26.94
CA ALA A 71 -29.82 54.54 -25.58
C ALA A 71 -29.75 53.32 -24.65
N LEU A 72 -30.71 52.39 -24.80
CA LEU A 72 -30.71 51.11 -24.10
C LEU A 72 -29.49 50.27 -24.45
N LEU A 73 -29.22 50.12 -25.75
CA LEU A 73 -28.04 49.44 -26.25
C LEU A 73 -26.75 50.06 -25.70
N THR A 74 -26.65 51.39 -25.61
CA THR A 74 -25.45 52.02 -25.03
C THR A 74 -25.31 51.76 -23.53
N GLN A 75 -26.42 51.72 -22.80
CA GLN A 75 -26.43 51.43 -21.37
C GLN A 75 -26.05 49.97 -21.10
N GLU A 76 -26.66 49.01 -21.81
CA GLU A 76 -26.32 47.59 -21.71
C GLU A 76 -24.86 47.33 -22.09
N ASN A 77 -24.36 47.97 -23.15
CA ASN A 77 -22.95 47.88 -23.53
C ASN A 77 -22.01 48.45 -22.47
N THR A 78 -22.46 49.43 -21.68
CA THR A 78 -21.66 49.99 -20.58
C THR A 78 -21.64 49.00 -19.41
N GLN A 79 -22.79 48.44 -19.05
CA GLN A 79 -22.89 47.41 -18.01
C GLN A 79 -22.07 46.16 -18.36
N ILE A 80 -22.08 45.72 -19.63
CA ILE A 80 -21.25 44.61 -20.10
C ILE A 80 -19.77 44.93 -19.90
N LYS A 81 -19.32 46.15 -20.20
CA LYS A 81 -17.92 46.56 -20.00
C LYS A 81 -17.53 46.59 -18.52
N GLU A 82 -18.41 47.07 -17.66
CA GLU A 82 -18.20 47.09 -16.21
C GLU A 82 -18.07 45.66 -15.66
N LEU A 83 -18.97 44.76 -16.05
CA LEU A 83 -18.87 43.34 -15.66
C LEU A 83 -17.61 42.67 -16.20
N GLN A 84 -17.18 43.00 -17.42
CA GLN A 84 -15.92 42.49 -17.97
C GLN A 84 -14.70 43.01 -17.19
N GLN A 85 -14.74 44.27 -16.78
CA GLN A 85 -13.69 44.87 -15.96
C GLN A 85 -13.67 44.25 -14.55
N GLU A 86 -14.82 44.06 -13.91
CA GLU A 86 -14.93 43.39 -12.61
C GLU A 86 -14.42 41.95 -12.69
N ASN A 87 -14.80 41.19 -13.72
CA ASN A 87 -14.27 39.85 -13.93
C ASN A 87 -12.74 39.86 -14.07
N LYS A 88 -12.18 40.84 -14.77
CA LYS A 88 -10.71 40.99 -14.89
C LYS A 88 -10.06 41.30 -13.54
N GLU A 89 -10.68 42.14 -12.73
CA GLU A 89 -10.19 42.46 -11.37
C GLU A 89 -10.28 41.25 -10.43
N LEU A 90 -11.35 40.46 -10.53
CA LEU A 90 -11.47 39.18 -9.80
C LEU A 90 -10.38 38.19 -10.20
N TRP A 91 -10.08 38.09 -11.50
CA TRP A 91 -8.98 37.26 -12.00
C TRP A 91 -7.62 37.71 -11.44
N LEU A 92 -7.34 39.01 -11.44
CA LEU A 92 -6.11 39.56 -10.87
C LEU A 92 -6.02 39.32 -9.36
N SER A 93 -7.11 39.56 -8.63
CA SER A 93 -7.17 39.30 -7.18
C SER A 93 -6.92 37.83 -6.85
N LEU A 94 -7.47 36.91 -7.64
CA LEU A 94 -7.24 35.47 -7.48
C LEU A 94 -5.77 35.11 -7.68
N GLU A 95 -5.11 35.68 -8.70
CA GLU A 95 -3.68 35.51 -8.95
C GLU A 95 -2.83 36.05 -7.79
N GLU A 96 -3.16 37.24 -7.27
CA GLU A 96 -2.47 37.83 -6.11
C GLU A 96 -2.63 36.97 -4.84
N HIS A 97 -3.82 36.43 -4.58
CA HIS A 97 -4.05 35.52 -3.46
C HIS A 97 -3.25 34.22 -3.60
N GLN A 98 -3.16 33.67 -4.82
CA GLN A 98 -2.34 32.50 -5.11
C GLN A 98 -0.85 32.79 -4.83
N TYR A 99 -0.33 33.93 -5.29
CA TYR A 99 1.04 34.35 -5.02
C TYR A 99 1.31 34.53 -3.51
N ALA A 100 0.38 35.14 -2.77
CA ALA A 100 0.49 35.31 -1.33
C ALA A 100 0.55 33.95 -0.60
N LEU A 101 -0.30 32.99 -0.97
CA LEU A 101 -0.30 31.64 -0.41
C LEU A 101 1.01 30.91 -0.70
N GLU A 102 1.51 30.98 -1.93
CA GLU A 102 2.79 30.37 -2.30
C GLU A 102 3.95 30.92 -1.47
N LEU A 103 3.96 32.24 -1.23
CA LEU A 103 4.97 32.87 -0.40
C LEU A 103 4.88 32.41 1.06
N ILE A 104 3.68 32.37 1.65
CA ILE A 104 3.46 31.93 3.03
C ILE A 104 3.85 30.46 3.18
N MET A 105 3.36 29.59 2.30
CA MET A 105 3.67 28.16 2.32
C MET A 105 5.16 27.90 2.08
N GLY A 106 5.79 28.69 1.20
CA GLY A 106 7.24 28.65 0.97
C GLY A 106 8.03 29.02 2.22
N ARG A 107 7.63 30.06 2.95
CA ARG A 107 8.26 30.44 4.24
C ARG A 107 8.02 29.39 5.32
N TYR A 108 6.81 28.86 5.43
CA TYR A 108 6.46 27.82 6.39
C TYR A 108 7.32 26.57 6.20
N ARG A 109 7.48 26.10 4.95
CA ARG A 109 8.37 24.96 4.63
C ARG A 109 9.82 25.23 5.05
N LYS A 110 10.35 26.42 4.77
CA LYS A 110 11.71 26.80 5.19
C LYS A 110 11.86 26.80 6.72
N GLN A 111 10.90 27.37 7.44
CA GLN A 111 10.90 27.38 8.90
C GLN A 111 10.85 25.97 9.49
N MET A 112 10.00 25.09 8.94
CA MET A 112 9.90 23.70 9.38
C MET A 112 11.21 22.94 9.15
N LEU A 113 11.85 23.12 7.99
CA LEU A 113 13.16 22.52 7.70
C LEU A 113 14.23 23.01 8.68
N GLN A 114 14.28 24.31 8.96
CA GLN A 114 15.19 24.87 9.96
C GLN A 114 14.95 24.28 11.35
N LEU A 115 13.69 24.15 11.78
CA LEU A 115 13.34 23.53 13.06
C LEU A 115 13.75 22.05 13.11
N MET A 116 13.53 21.29 12.03
CA MET A 116 13.95 19.90 11.94
C MET A 116 15.48 19.77 12.00
N MET A 117 16.23 20.65 11.34
CA MET A 117 17.70 20.66 11.40
C MET A 117 18.20 21.03 12.81
N ALA A 118 17.64 22.08 13.42
CA ALA A 118 17.98 22.48 14.78
C ALA A 118 17.68 21.37 15.81
N LYS A 119 16.56 20.65 15.65
CA LYS A 119 16.23 19.47 16.49
C LYS A 119 17.13 18.27 16.19
N LYS A 120 17.50 18.03 14.93
CA LYS A 120 18.39 16.93 14.53
C LYS A 120 19.80 17.09 15.09
N GLU A 121 20.28 18.32 15.26
CA GLU A 121 21.58 18.56 15.91
C GLU A 121 21.57 18.24 17.41
N LEU A 122 20.40 18.21 18.05
CA LEU A 122 20.28 18.08 19.50
C LEU A 122 20.00 16.66 20.01
N ASP A 123 19.50 15.71 19.21
CA ASP A 123 19.05 14.44 19.83
C ASP A 123 18.98 13.20 18.92
N THR A 124 20.01 12.94 18.11
CA THR A 124 20.16 11.63 17.44
C THR A 124 21.46 10.92 17.76
N LYS A 125 22.49 11.66 18.16
CA LYS A 125 23.79 11.09 18.53
C LYS A 125 23.71 10.11 19.71
N PRO A 126 23.05 10.41 20.85
CA PRO A 126 23.06 9.49 21.99
C PRO A 126 22.24 8.22 21.74
N VAL A 127 21.12 8.30 21.02
CA VAL A 127 20.29 7.13 20.70
C VAL A 127 21.00 6.22 19.69
N LEU A 128 21.67 6.80 18.69
CA LEU A 128 22.44 6.03 17.71
C LEU A 128 23.65 5.35 18.36
N THR A 129 24.37 6.02 19.27
CA THR A 129 25.49 5.38 20.00
C THR A 129 25.01 4.26 20.91
N MET A 130 23.88 4.43 21.62
CA MET A 130 23.31 3.38 22.47
C MET A 130 22.89 2.14 21.66
N HIS A 131 22.31 2.34 20.47
CA HIS A 131 21.99 1.22 19.58
C HIS A 131 23.23 0.54 19.01
N GLU A 132 24.27 1.30 18.68
CA GLU A 132 25.53 0.76 18.18
C GLU A 132 26.25 -0.06 19.26
N ASP A 133 26.27 0.42 20.49
CA ASP A 133 26.88 -0.28 21.63
C ASP A 133 26.09 -1.54 22.01
N TYR A 134 24.75 -1.47 22.00
CA TYR A 134 23.92 -2.65 22.20
C TYR A 134 24.12 -3.70 21.09
N ALA A 135 24.21 -3.27 19.84
CA ALA A 135 24.48 -4.18 18.72
C ALA A 135 25.85 -4.86 18.85
N LYS A 136 26.89 -4.13 19.27
CA LYS A 136 28.22 -4.70 19.54
C LYS A 136 28.20 -5.70 20.69
N GLU A 137 27.47 -5.42 21.76
CA GLU A 137 27.34 -6.34 22.89
C GLU A 137 26.64 -7.63 22.49
N VAL A 138 25.53 -7.55 21.74
CA VAL A 138 24.85 -8.73 21.19
C VAL A 138 25.79 -9.53 20.28
N GLN A 139 26.58 -8.86 19.44
CA GLN A 139 27.55 -9.51 18.57
C GLN A 139 28.63 -10.26 19.38
N ASN A 140 29.18 -9.65 20.43
CA ASN A 140 30.14 -10.30 21.33
C ASN A 140 29.55 -11.53 22.01
N GLN A 141 28.28 -11.47 22.43
CA GLN A 141 27.60 -12.62 23.03
C GLN A 141 27.42 -13.77 22.03
N VAL A 142 27.07 -13.47 20.78
CA VAL A 142 26.99 -14.47 19.71
C VAL A 142 28.36 -15.11 19.47
N GLU A 143 29.43 -14.32 19.40
CA GLU A 143 30.80 -14.82 19.22
C GLU A 143 31.21 -15.76 20.36
N ARG A 144 30.92 -15.39 21.61
CA ARG A 144 31.17 -16.25 22.78
C ARG A 144 30.38 -17.56 22.72
N ILE A 145 29.12 -17.53 22.28
CA ILE A 145 28.31 -18.74 22.08
C ILE A 145 28.93 -19.62 20.99
N CYS A 146 29.41 -19.02 19.90
CA CYS A 146 30.08 -19.73 18.82
C CYS A 146 31.39 -20.41 19.30
N GLU A 147 32.21 -19.70 20.07
CA GLU A 147 33.43 -20.25 20.70
C GLU A 147 33.10 -21.41 21.63
N MET A 148 32.12 -21.22 22.53
CA MET A 148 31.67 -22.28 23.43
C MET A 148 31.14 -23.48 22.65
N GLY A 149 30.41 -23.25 21.56
CA GLY A 149 29.96 -24.32 20.67
C GLY A 149 31.12 -25.07 20.00
N GLN A 150 32.22 -24.40 19.68
CA GLN A 150 33.43 -25.08 19.17
C GLN A 150 34.10 -25.93 20.25
N VAL A 151 34.24 -25.40 21.46
CA VAL A 151 34.79 -26.14 22.61
C VAL A 151 33.94 -27.37 22.92
N MET A 152 32.62 -27.22 22.97
CA MET A 152 31.70 -28.34 23.22
C MET A 152 31.81 -29.42 22.15
N ARG A 153 31.85 -29.04 20.86
CA ARG A 153 32.07 -30.01 19.77
C ARG A 153 33.42 -30.71 19.91
N LYS A 154 34.47 -30.00 20.31
CA LYS A 154 35.80 -30.60 20.49
C LYS A 154 35.82 -31.58 21.66
N ALA A 155 35.17 -31.24 22.77
CA ALA A 155 35.03 -32.12 23.93
C ALA A 155 34.32 -33.42 23.55
N VAL A 156 33.17 -33.32 22.88
CA VAL A 156 32.41 -34.49 22.39
C VAL A 156 33.28 -35.37 21.47
N GLN A 157 34.03 -34.79 20.53
CA GLN A 157 34.92 -35.56 19.65
C GLN A 157 36.04 -36.29 20.41
N VAL A 158 36.56 -35.71 21.48
CA VAL A 158 37.59 -36.34 22.32
C VAL A 158 36.96 -37.46 23.13
N ASP A 159 35.77 -37.23 23.70
CA ASP A 159 35.03 -38.22 24.48
C ASP A 159 34.61 -39.42 23.61
N ASP A 160 34.13 -39.21 22.39
CA ASP A 160 33.77 -40.28 21.46
C ASP A 160 34.98 -41.19 21.15
N LYS A 161 36.16 -40.59 20.95
CA LYS A 161 37.40 -41.34 20.72
C LYS A 161 37.80 -42.12 21.96
N HIS A 162 37.71 -41.50 23.12
CA HIS A 162 38.03 -42.16 24.38
C HIS A 162 37.07 -43.32 24.65
N TYR A 163 35.77 -43.12 24.45
CA TYR A 163 34.73 -44.13 24.58
C TYR A 163 35.00 -45.34 23.65
N CYS A 164 35.36 -45.09 22.39
CA CYS A 164 35.73 -46.17 21.47
C CYS A 164 36.94 -46.98 21.97
N SER A 165 37.98 -46.31 22.45
CA SER A 165 39.18 -46.97 22.99
C SER A 165 38.89 -47.79 24.25
N VAL A 166 38.09 -47.25 25.18
CA VAL A 166 37.67 -47.96 26.39
C VAL A 166 36.82 -49.18 26.03
N ARG A 167 35.87 -49.04 25.12
CA ARG A 167 35.02 -50.14 24.65
C ARG A 167 35.82 -51.25 23.99
N GLU A 168 36.81 -50.91 23.17
CA GLU A 168 37.71 -51.89 22.55
C GLU A 168 38.52 -52.64 23.62
N ARG A 169 39.09 -51.93 24.60
CA ARG A 169 39.85 -52.55 25.68
C ARG A 169 38.97 -53.45 26.55
N LEU A 170 37.73 -53.04 26.81
CA LEU A 170 36.76 -53.83 27.55
C LEU A 170 36.43 -55.13 26.81
N ALA A 171 36.16 -55.07 25.51
CA ALA A 171 35.90 -56.25 24.69
C ALA A 171 37.11 -57.22 24.65
N GLN A 172 38.34 -56.69 24.57
CA GLN A 172 39.56 -57.51 24.67
C GLN A 172 39.63 -58.23 26.02
N LEU A 173 39.42 -57.52 27.12
CA LEU A 173 39.42 -58.10 28.46
C LEU A 173 38.29 -59.11 28.67
N GLU A 174 37.13 -58.91 28.07
CA GLU A 174 36.02 -59.89 28.09
C GLU A 174 36.40 -61.19 27.37
N ILE A 175 37.05 -61.09 26.22
CA ILE A 175 37.57 -62.25 25.49
C ILE A 175 38.65 -62.95 26.30
N GLU A 176 39.64 -62.21 26.81
CA GLU A 176 40.71 -62.75 27.66
C GLU A 176 40.11 -63.47 28.90
N ASN A 177 39.12 -62.87 29.57
CA ASN A 177 38.44 -63.51 30.70
C ASN A 177 37.69 -64.78 30.30
N LYS A 178 37.04 -64.78 29.14
CA LYS A 178 36.35 -65.96 28.63
C LYS A 178 37.35 -67.08 28.31
N GLU A 179 38.44 -66.76 27.63
CA GLU A 179 39.51 -67.71 27.32
C GLU A 179 40.17 -68.27 28.57
N LEU A 180 40.45 -67.43 29.59
CA LEU A 180 40.97 -67.88 30.88
C LEU A 180 39.98 -68.81 31.60
N ARG A 181 38.67 -68.52 31.55
CA ARG A 181 37.63 -69.40 32.11
C ARG A 181 37.56 -70.72 31.36
N ASP A 182 37.61 -70.70 30.03
CA ASP A 182 37.61 -71.91 29.20
C ASP A 182 38.87 -72.76 29.46
N LEU A 183 40.03 -72.13 29.59
CA LEU A 183 41.28 -72.79 30.03
C LEU A 183 41.14 -73.40 31.43
N MET A 184 40.51 -72.71 32.38
CA MET A 184 40.22 -73.28 33.70
C MET A 184 39.26 -74.47 33.61
N VAL A 185 38.26 -74.44 32.73
CA VAL A 185 37.33 -75.56 32.51
C VAL A 185 38.07 -76.76 31.89
N ILE A 186 38.94 -76.54 30.91
CA ILE A 186 39.79 -77.60 30.32
C ILE A 186 40.75 -78.16 31.38
N SER A 187 41.38 -77.30 32.18
CA SER A 187 42.25 -77.71 33.29
C SER A 187 41.48 -78.52 34.34
N LYS A 188 40.27 -78.10 34.71
CA LYS A 188 39.39 -78.88 35.60
C LYS A 188 38.98 -80.20 34.97
N ALA A 189 38.62 -80.24 33.68
CA ALA A 189 38.24 -81.46 32.97
C ALA A 189 39.40 -82.47 32.86
N THR A 190 40.63 -81.99 32.69
CA THR A 190 41.85 -82.81 32.68
C THR A 190 42.30 -83.25 34.08
N VAL A 191 41.97 -82.48 35.12
CA VAL A 191 42.21 -82.85 36.53
C VAL A 191 41.12 -83.78 37.07
N SER A 192 39.86 -83.61 36.64
CA SER A 192 38.72 -84.43 37.06
C SER A 192 38.70 -85.82 36.42
N THR A 193 39.44 -86.07 35.33
CA THR A 193 39.73 -87.44 34.87
C THR A 193 40.77 -88.16 35.75
N SER A 194 41.32 -87.48 36.77
CA SER A 194 42.27 -88.07 37.72
C SER A 194 41.77 -88.11 39.17
N LYS A 195 40.75 -87.33 39.57
CA LYS A 195 40.14 -87.42 40.91
C LYS A 195 38.66 -87.05 40.91
N GLU A 196 37.83 -88.05 41.24
CA GLU A 196 36.53 -87.90 41.88
C GLU A 196 36.65 -87.08 43.19
N ASP A 197 35.54 -86.42 43.53
CA ASP A 197 35.21 -85.77 44.81
C ASP A 197 35.97 -84.50 45.23
N ALA A 198 35.26 -83.36 45.20
CA ALA A 198 34.68 -82.74 46.41
C ALA A 198 34.39 -81.24 46.23
N SER A 199 33.20 -80.86 46.71
CA SER A 199 32.82 -79.57 47.30
C SER A 199 32.58 -78.35 46.41
N GLN A 200 31.30 -78.21 46.06
CA GLN A 200 30.41 -77.05 46.24
C GLN A 200 31.03 -75.65 46.53
N PRO A 201 30.68 -74.61 45.74
CA PRO A 201 31.10 -73.21 45.96
C PRO A 201 30.06 -72.39 46.76
N ALA A 202 30.55 -71.44 47.55
CA ALA A 202 29.75 -70.38 48.21
C ALA A 202 29.35 -69.26 47.21
N PRO A 203 28.24 -68.54 47.44
CA PRO A 203 27.69 -67.60 46.45
C PRO A 203 28.43 -66.27 46.41
N ILE A 204 28.55 -65.76 45.18
CA ILE A 204 29.15 -64.49 44.79
C ILE A 204 28.17 -63.36 45.06
N THR A 205 28.63 -62.30 45.73
CA THR A 205 27.93 -61.03 45.87
C THR A 205 27.88 -60.31 44.53
N THR A 206 26.70 -60.27 43.90
CA THR A 206 26.39 -59.37 42.79
C THR A 206 26.31 -57.95 43.34
N ILE A 207 27.27 -57.08 43.00
CA ILE A 207 27.12 -55.63 43.21
C ILE A 207 26.76 -55.03 41.85
N THR A 208 25.52 -54.54 41.80
CA THR A 208 24.92 -53.71 40.76
C THR A 208 25.47 -52.28 40.85
N GLU A 209 26.21 -51.84 39.83
CA GLU A 209 26.52 -50.42 39.58
C GLU A 209 26.04 -50.05 38.17
N THR A 210 24.73 -50.03 37.96
CA THR A 210 24.09 -49.51 36.73
C THR A 210 23.10 -48.38 37.01
N ALA A 211 22.95 -47.95 38.27
CA ALA A 211 21.94 -46.96 38.67
C ALA A 211 22.43 -45.50 38.70
N THR A 212 23.73 -45.24 38.74
CA THR A 212 24.26 -43.88 39.01
C THR A 212 24.41 -43.00 37.75
N ILE A 213 24.55 -43.59 36.56
CA ILE A 213 24.79 -42.80 35.32
C ILE A 213 23.49 -42.20 34.77
N GLU A 214 22.37 -42.91 34.89
CA GLU A 214 21.08 -42.44 34.37
C GLU A 214 20.52 -41.23 35.14
N GLU A 215 20.78 -41.16 36.44
CA GLU A 215 20.34 -40.05 37.29
C GLU A 215 21.14 -38.76 36.98
N THR A 216 22.47 -38.86 36.79
CA THR A 216 23.30 -37.71 36.40
C THR A 216 22.93 -37.11 35.05
N VAL A 217 22.53 -37.94 34.08
CA VAL A 217 22.09 -37.44 32.75
C VAL A 217 20.72 -36.75 32.86
N LYS A 218 19.80 -37.32 33.66
CA LYS A 218 18.47 -36.72 33.91
C LYS A 218 18.59 -35.39 34.65
N THR A 219 19.43 -35.28 35.68
CA THR A 219 19.65 -34.03 36.41
C THR A 219 20.27 -32.97 35.50
N THR A 220 21.27 -33.32 34.69
CA THR A 220 21.90 -32.36 33.76
C THR A 220 20.94 -31.88 32.68
N ALA A 221 20.09 -32.77 32.13
CA ALA A 221 19.07 -32.40 31.15
C ALA A 221 18.00 -31.47 31.74
N ILE A 222 17.58 -31.70 32.98
CA ILE A 222 16.61 -30.83 33.69
C ILE A 222 17.21 -29.46 33.99
N THR A 223 18.49 -29.38 34.39
CA THR A 223 19.16 -28.09 34.63
C THR A 223 19.31 -27.27 33.35
N VAL A 224 19.64 -27.91 32.21
CA VAL A 224 19.71 -27.24 30.91
C VAL A 224 18.32 -26.77 30.45
N PHE A 225 17.27 -27.56 30.67
CA PHE A 225 15.91 -27.19 30.29
C PHE A 225 15.34 -26.03 31.14
N LEU A 226 15.64 -26.00 32.45
CA LEU A 226 15.25 -24.89 33.32
C LEU A 226 16.01 -23.59 33.02
N LEU A 227 17.30 -23.66 32.68
CA LEU A 227 18.10 -22.50 32.28
C LEU A 227 17.65 -21.88 30.94
N PHE A 228 17.20 -22.71 30.00
CA PHE A 228 16.65 -22.23 28.72
C PHE A 228 15.20 -21.72 28.85
N GLY A 229 14.38 -22.37 29.67
CA GLY A 229 12.97 -22.00 29.88
C GLY A 229 12.78 -20.67 30.63
N GLN A 230 13.69 -20.29 31.53
CA GLN A 230 13.60 -19.02 32.27
C GLN A 230 14.01 -17.80 31.44
N ASN A 231 14.73 -17.96 30.32
CA ASN A 231 15.12 -16.85 29.45
C ASN A 231 14.03 -16.40 28.46
N GLN A 232 12.88 -17.08 28.39
CA GLN A 232 11.78 -16.72 27.48
C GLN A 232 10.66 -15.88 28.11
N GLN A 233 10.74 -15.55 29.41
CA GLN A 233 9.73 -14.74 30.11
C GLN A 233 10.10 -13.26 30.32
N PHE A 234 11.23 -12.78 29.81
CA PHE A 234 11.63 -11.36 29.88
C PHE A 234 11.68 -10.68 28.51
N LEU A 235 10.59 -10.81 27.73
CA LEU A 235 10.27 -9.84 26.67
C LEU A 235 9.12 -8.95 27.14
N PRO A 236 9.38 -7.70 27.56
CA PRO A 236 8.35 -6.68 27.60
C PRO A 236 8.27 -5.97 26.23
N LEU A 237 7.06 -5.99 25.67
CA LEU A 237 6.56 -5.33 24.44
C LEU A 237 7.17 -5.75 23.10
#